data_AF-A0AA88H2G1-F1
#
_entry.id   AF-A0AA88H2G1-F1
#
_cell.length_a   1.000
_cell.length_b   1.000
_cell.length_c   1.000
_cell.angle_alpha   90.00
_cell.angle_beta   90.00
_cell.angle_gamma   90.00
#
_symmetry.space_group_name_H-M   'P 1'
#
loop_
_entity.id
_entity.type
_entity.pdbx_description
1 polymer ?
#
loop_
_entity_poly.entity_id
_entity_poly.type
_entity_poly.pdbx_seq_one_letter_code
_entity_poly.pdbx_strand_id
1 'polypeptide(L)'
;MGHPGQVKIIFNKGQVLQYYNHFAHWTVLGYQLVSDIRKLISKHQTDEHSPSSAIPQIVDLLKRIKVVTESSTPTTDEIEKLKKYADLRVSRRSYEDWYCLLNKTFDSLISVLDCGYVLDHPYSQEFNYTIDFDHDLFKIEAKYEQLNDIAFKLTNIPEDWMSQMEYREVNVRIQ
;
A
#
# COMPACT_ATOMS: atom_id res chain seq x y z
N MET A 1 -12.52 9.92 -12.80
CA MET A 1 -11.16 9.37 -12.93
C MET A 1 -10.70 9.02 -11.54
N GLY A 2 -10.04 7.87 -11.34
CA GLY A 2 -9.40 7.55 -10.06
C GLY A 2 -8.31 8.56 -9.75
N HIS A 3 -8.18 8.95 -8.48
CA HIS A 3 -7.02 9.72 -8.02
C HIS A 3 -5.90 8.72 -7.73
N PRO A 4 -4.71 8.85 -8.34
CA PRO A 4 -3.61 7.93 -8.12
C PRO A 4 -3.11 8.02 -6.67
N GLY A 5 -2.70 6.89 -6.12
CA GLY A 5 -2.05 6.81 -4.81
C GLY A 5 -0.65 6.22 -4.90
N GLN A 6 0.17 6.50 -3.89
CA GLN A 6 1.44 5.82 -3.64
C GLN A 6 1.37 5.13 -2.28
N VAL A 7 1.80 3.88 -2.19
CA VAL A 7 2.07 3.22 -0.91
C VAL A 7 3.58 3.16 -0.73
N LYS A 8 4.06 3.65 0.41
CA LYS A 8 5.44 3.54 0.87
C LYS A 8 5.47 2.68 2.13
N ILE A 9 6.24 1.60 2.11
CA ILE A 9 6.42 0.69 3.24
C ILE A 9 7.85 0.86 3.75
N ILE A 10 8.01 1.15 5.04
CA ILE A 10 9.30 1.27 5.73
C ILE A 10 9.41 0.11 6.72
N PHE A 11 10.52 -0.63 6.68
CA PHE A 11 10.73 -1.80 7.53
C PHE A 11 12.21 -2.16 7.65
N ASN A 12 12.55 -2.99 8.63
CA ASN A 12 13.87 -3.59 8.77
C ASN A 12 15.02 -2.56 8.72
N LYS A 13 14.92 -1.53 9.57
CA LYS A 13 15.92 -0.44 9.70
C LYS A 13 15.96 0.46 8.46
N GLY A 14 14.80 0.89 8.00
CA GLY A 14 14.66 1.89 6.94
C GLY A 14 14.70 1.34 5.51
N GLN A 15 14.60 0.03 5.30
CA GLN A 15 14.35 -0.50 3.96
C GLN A 15 12.99 -0.01 3.46
N VAL A 16 12.93 0.33 2.17
CA VAL A 16 11.73 0.91 1.56
C VAL A 16 11.24 0.05 0.40
N LEU A 17 9.95 -0.25 0.40
CA LEU A 17 9.21 -0.67 -0.79
C LEU A 17 8.21 0.43 -1.12
N GLN A 18 8.03 0.73 -2.40
CA GLN A 18 7.11 1.76 -2.83
C GLN A 18 6.44 1.35 -4.13
N TYR A 19 5.12 1.55 -4.19
CA TYR A 19 4.33 1.11 -5.33
C TYR A 19 3.10 1.95 -5.56
N TYR A 20 2.61 1.86 -6.78
CA TYR A 20 1.42 2.53 -7.24
C TYR A 20 0.16 1.90 -6.61
N ASN A 21 -0.77 2.73 -6.19
CA ASN A 21 -2.10 2.34 -5.71
C ASN A 21 -3.16 2.90 -6.66
N HIS A 22 -3.95 2.01 -7.28
CA HIS A 22 -4.90 2.30 -8.35
C HIS A 22 -6.19 2.93 -7.83
N PHE A 23 -6.64 2.55 -6.63
CA PHE A 23 -7.89 2.99 -6.03
C PHE A 23 -7.72 3.88 -4.81
N ALA A 24 -6.84 4.89 -4.89
CA ALA A 24 -6.88 6.02 -3.95
C ALA A 24 -8.02 7.01 -4.29
N HIS A 25 -9.18 6.52 -4.71
CA HIS A 25 -10.35 7.36 -4.96
C HIS A 25 -10.93 7.85 -3.62
N TRP A 26 -11.39 9.10 -3.58
CA TRP A 26 -11.86 9.79 -2.36
C TRP A 26 -12.98 9.05 -1.60
N THR A 27 -13.70 8.13 -2.25
CA THR A 27 -14.78 7.33 -1.63
C THR A 27 -14.30 6.03 -0.96
N VAL A 28 -13.08 5.56 -1.25
CA VAL A 28 -12.53 4.28 -0.77
C VAL A 28 -11.05 4.40 -0.38
N LEU A 29 -10.55 5.63 -0.17
CA LEU A 29 -9.17 6.00 0.16
C LEU A 29 -8.56 4.96 1.06
N GLY A 30 -7.55 4.23 0.61
CA GLY A 30 -6.81 3.28 1.45
C GLY A 30 -7.66 2.25 2.22
N TYR A 31 -8.96 2.08 1.94
CA TYR A 31 -9.84 1.21 2.72
C TYR A 31 -9.37 -0.23 2.61
N GLN A 32 -9.07 -0.66 1.39
CA GLN A 32 -8.48 -1.98 1.14
C GLN A 32 -7.12 -2.12 1.84
N LEU A 33 -6.31 -1.05 1.84
CA LEU A 33 -5.00 -1.04 2.50
C LEU A 33 -5.12 -1.21 4.02
N VAL A 34 -6.01 -0.46 4.68
CA VAL A 34 -6.28 -0.58 6.12
C VAL A 34 -6.91 -1.93 6.45
N SER A 35 -7.83 -2.43 5.61
CA SER A 35 -8.40 -3.78 5.74
C SER A 35 -7.30 -4.85 5.70
N ASP A 36 -6.37 -4.73 4.75
CA ASP A 36 -5.26 -5.65 4.59
C ASP A 36 -4.29 -5.57 5.78
N ILE A 37 -3.96 -4.36 6.25
CA ILE A 37 -3.14 -4.14 7.45
C ILE A 37 -3.75 -4.86 8.66
N ARG A 38 -5.05 -4.65 8.93
CA ARG A 38 -5.75 -5.28 10.05
C ARG A 38 -5.75 -6.80 9.95
N LYS A 39 -6.03 -7.34 8.77
CA LYS A 39 -5.98 -8.79 8.50
C LYS A 39 -4.58 -9.36 8.72
N LEU A 40 -3.54 -8.66 8.27
CA LEU A 40 -2.16 -9.09 8.46
C LEU A 40 -1.76 -9.08 9.93
N ILE A 41 -2.08 -8.00 10.66
CA ILE A 41 -1.82 -7.91 12.10
C ILE A 41 -2.53 -9.06 12.82
N SER A 42 -3.84 -9.22 12.61
CA SER A 42 -4.63 -10.26 13.26
C SER A 42 -4.12 -11.67 12.94
N LYS A 43 -3.75 -11.94 11.68
CA LYS A 43 -3.27 -13.25 11.24
C LYS A 43 -1.90 -13.62 11.81
N HIS A 44 -1.01 -12.63 11.98
CA HIS A 44 0.39 -12.86 12.32
C HIS A 44 0.74 -12.53 13.78
N GLN A 45 -0.21 -12.04 14.55
CA GLN A 45 -0.08 -11.81 15.98
C GLN A 45 0.23 -13.13 16.70
N THR A 46 1.30 -13.13 17.50
CA THR A 46 1.73 -14.32 18.28
C THR A 46 1.40 -14.20 19.76
N ASP A 47 0.97 -13.02 20.20
CA ASP A 47 0.47 -12.75 21.55
C ASP A 47 -0.84 -11.97 21.44
N GLU A 48 -1.95 -12.58 21.87
CA GLU A 48 -3.32 -12.03 21.79
C GLU A 48 -3.47 -10.64 22.43
N HIS A 49 -2.60 -10.27 23.37
CA HIS A 49 -2.64 -8.97 24.06
C HIS A 49 -1.70 -7.93 23.45
N SER A 50 -0.90 -8.31 22.45
CA SER A 50 0.09 -7.44 21.81
C SER A 50 0.00 -7.54 20.29
N PRO A 51 -0.83 -6.70 19.63
CA PRO A 51 -0.91 -6.65 18.16
C PRO A 51 0.44 -6.37 17.49
N SER A 52 1.35 -5.65 18.16
CA SER A 52 2.72 -5.40 17.70
C SER A 52 3.57 -6.67 17.57
N SER A 53 3.18 -7.78 18.21
CA SER A 53 3.85 -9.09 18.02
C SER A 53 3.76 -9.61 16.57
N ALA A 54 2.82 -9.09 15.77
CA ALA A 54 2.71 -9.42 14.36
C ALA A 54 3.80 -8.79 13.49
N ILE A 55 4.38 -7.66 13.91
CA ILE A 55 5.31 -6.85 13.09
C ILE A 55 6.50 -7.68 12.60
N PRO A 56 7.26 -8.41 13.45
CA PRO A 56 8.40 -9.20 12.98
C PRO A 56 8.05 -10.22 11.89
N GLN A 57 6.89 -10.87 12.02
CA GLN A 57 6.41 -11.86 11.05
C GLN A 57 6.10 -11.22 9.69
N ILE A 58 5.42 -10.06 9.71
CA ILE A 58 5.10 -9.30 8.50
C ILE A 58 6.38 -8.77 7.85
N VAL A 59 7.32 -8.27 8.64
CA VAL A 59 8.65 -7.82 8.18
C VAL A 59 9.39 -8.95 7.46
N ASP A 60 9.34 -10.17 7.96
CA ASP A 60 9.97 -11.32 7.31
C ASP A 60 9.31 -11.74 5.99
N LEU A 61 8.03 -11.40 5.79
CA LEU A 61 7.37 -11.54 4.48
C LEU A 61 7.82 -10.42 3.52
N LEU A 62 7.88 -9.17 4.00
CA LEU A 62 8.31 -8.02 3.21
C LEU A 62 9.73 -8.18 2.66
N LYS A 63 10.65 -8.74 3.46
CA LYS A 63 12.03 -9.04 3.03
C LYS A 63 12.14 -9.97 1.80
N ARG A 64 11.08 -10.71 1.48
CA ARG A 64 11.05 -11.66 0.36
C ARG A 64 10.51 -11.04 -0.94
N ILE A 65 9.98 -9.82 -0.88
CA ILE A 65 9.43 -9.14 -2.04
C ILE A 65 10.56 -8.76 -2.99
N LYS A 66 10.42 -9.13 -4.26
CA LYS A 66 11.31 -8.67 -5.33
C LYS A 66 10.77 -7.37 -5.92
N VAL A 67 11.61 -6.33 -5.89
CA VAL A 67 11.34 -5.05 -6.56
C VAL A 67 11.71 -5.18 -8.04
N VAL A 68 10.82 -4.73 -8.91
CA VAL A 68 11.01 -4.72 -10.38
C VAL A 68 10.74 -3.32 -10.93
N THR A 69 11.26 -3.04 -12.13
CA THR A 69 11.11 -1.74 -12.81
C THR A 69 10.55 -1.93 -14.21
N GLU A 70 9.94 -0.89 -14.78
CA GLU A 70 9.43 -0.92 -16.16
C GLU A 70 10.53 -1.17 -17.21
N SER A 71 11.79 -0.89 -16.87
CA SER A 71 12.95 -1.13 -17.73
C SER A 71 13.41 -2.59 -17.75
N SER A 72 12.94 -3.41 -16.81
CA SER A 72 13.28 -4.83 -16.73
C SER A 72 12.21 -5.69 -17.39
N THR A 73 12.60 -6.79 -18.01
CA THR A 73 11.66 -7.75 -18.60
C THR A 73 11.41 -8.91 -17.64
N PRO A 74 10.15 -9.31 -17.39
CA PRO A 74 9.83 -10.52 -16.65
C PRO A 74 10.44 -11.77 -17.30
N THR A 75 10.90 -12.74 -16.50
CA THR A 75 11.25 -14.06 -17.02
C THR A 75 10.00 -14.89 -17.32
N THR A 76 10.15 -15.97 -18.10
CA THR A 76 9.03 -16.90 -18.39
C THR A 76 8.41 -17.47 -17.11
N ASP A 77 9.23 -17.86 -16.13
CA ASP A 77 8.74 -18.39 -14.85
C ASP A 77 7.96 -17.34 -14.05
N GLU A 78 8.41 -16.08 -14.10
CA GLU A 78 7.72 -14.96 -13.46
C GLU A 78 6.38 -14.68 -14.11
N ILE A 79 6.32 -14.72 -15.44
CA ILE A 79 5.07 -14.59 -16.20
C ILE A 79 4.09 -15.68 -15.79
N GLU A 80 4.49 -16.96 -15.83
CA GLU A 80 3.59 -18.06 -15.45
C GLU A 80 3.07 -17.93 -14.01
N LYS A 81 3.95 -17.56 -13.07
CA LYS A 81 3.57 -17.33 -11.67
C LYS A 81 2.55 -16.19 -11.52
N LEU A 82 2.71 -15.12 -12.31
CA LEU A 82 1.97 -13.87 -12.12
C LEU A 82 0.76 -13.71 -13.03
N LYS A 83 0.53 -14.61 -14.00
CA LYS A 83 -0.64 -14.58 -14.90
C LYS A 83 -1.98 -14.39 -14.18
N LYS A 84 -2.15 -14.96 -12.97
CA LYS A 84 -3.38 -14.81 -12.18
C LYS A 84 -3.65 -13.36 -11.73
N TYR A 85 -2.61 -12.54 -11.60
CA TYR A 85 -2.66 -11.13 -11.23
C TYR A 85 -2.74 -10.19 -12.42
N ALA A 86 -2.52 -10.69 -13.62
CA ALA A 86 -2.41 -9.85 -14.79
C ALA A 86 -3.77 -9.24 -15.20
N ASP A 87 -3.70 -8.02 -15.74
CA ASP A 87 -4.77 -7.40 -16.52
C ASP A 87 -4.20 -6.92 -17.86
N LEU A 88 -4.58 -7.60 -18.95
CA LEU A 88 -4.15 -7.23 -20.30
C LEU A 88 -5.01 -6.15 -20.95
N ARG A 89 -5.99 -5.58 -20.23
CA ARG A 89 -6.82 -4.48 -20.75
C ARG A 89 -6.13 -3.13 -20.59
N VAL A 90 -5.08 -3.05 -19.77
CA VAL A 90 -4.30 -1.84 -19.48
C VAL A 90 -2.98 -1.81 -20.24
N SER A 91 -2.35 -0.63 -20.32
CA SER A 91 -1.00 -0.42 -20.83
C SER A 91 -0.74 -1.10 -22.19
N ARG A 92 0.40 -1.81 -22.34
CA ARG A 92 0.86 -2.48 -23.56
C ARG A 92 0.14 -3.77 -23.87
N ARG A 93 -0.77 -4.22 -22.99
CA ARG A 93 -1.59 -5.44 -23.18
C ARG A 93 -0.73 -6.69 -23.40
N SER A 94 0.41 -6.77 -22.71
CA SER A 94 1.38 -7.86 -22.84
C SER A 94 1.75 -8.42 -21.47
N TYR A 95 1.99 -9.73 -21.40
CA TYR A 95 2.55 -10.36 -20.21
C TYR A 95 4.02 -10.00 -19.96
N GLU A 96 4.71 -9.42 -20.95
CA GLU A 96 6.08 -8.92 -20.78
C GLU A 96 6.11 -7.52 -20.14
N ASP A 97 4.95 -6.93 -19.88
CA ASP A 97 4.81 -5.65 -19.20
C ASP A 97 4.50 -5.87 -17.71
N TRP A 98 5.44 -5.52 -16.83
CA TRP A 98 5.26 -5.61 -15.37
C TRP A 98 4.01 -4.90 -14.88
N TYR A 99 3.65 -3.77 -15.48
CA TYR A 99 2.43 -3.04 -15.12
C TYR A 99 1.19 -3.90 -15.39
N CYS A 100 1.15 -4.59 -16.53
CA CYS A 100 0.07 -5.51 -16.86
C CYS A 100 0.07 -6.72 -15.92
N LEU A 101 1.23 -7.33 -15.64
CA LEU A 101 1.34 -8.51 -14.76
C LEU A 101 0.92 -8.25 -13.32
N LEU A 102 1.26 -7.09 -12.77
CA LEU A 102 1.03 -6.75 -11.37
C LEU A 102 -0.21 -5.87 -11.16
N ASN A 103 -0.97 -5.57 -12.22
CA ASN A 103 -2.06 -4.60 -12.15
C ASN A 103 -3.06 -4.88 -11.02
N LYS A 104 -3.49 -6.13 -10.84
CA LYS A 104 -4.48 -6.50 -9.81
C LYS A 104 -3.91 -6.55 -8.39
N THR A 105 -2.61 -6.34 -8.20
CA THR A 105 -2.00 -6.31 -6.86
C THR A 105 -1.88 -4.91 -6.28
N PHE A 106 -2.00 -3.87 -7.11
CA PHE A 106 -1.70 -2.47 -6.73
C PHE A 106 -2.54 -1.92 -5.58
N ASP A 107 -3.71 -2.51 -5.31
CA ASP A 107 -4.62 -2.03 -4.25
C ASP A 107 -4.62 -2.88 -2.98
N SER A 108 -3.85 -3.98 -2.97
CA SER A 108 -3.88 -4.96 -1.89
C SER A 108 -2.48 -5.35 -1.44
N LEU A 109 -2.14 -4.94 -0.21
CA LEU A 109 -0.90 -5.35 0.45
C LEU A 109 -0.83 -6.87 0.61
N ILE A 110 -1.96 -7.54 0.86
CA ILE A 110 -2.00 -9.01 0.91
C ILE A 110 -1.62 -9.62 -0.44
N SER A 111 -2.13 -9.06 -1.54
CA SER A 111 -1.82 -9.55 -2.89
C SER A 111 -0.36 -9.30 -3.27
N VAL A 112 0.22 -8.18 -2.85
CA VAL A 112 1.66 -7.88 -2.99
C VAL A 112 2.50 -8.91 -2.22
N LEU A 113 2.12 -9.23 -0.99
CA LEU A 113 2.81 -10.25 -0.19
C LEU A 113 2.67 -11.66 -0.78
N ASP A 114 1.49 -12.03 -1.31
CA ASP A 114 1.28 -13.35 -1.92
C ASP A 114 2.03 -13.52 -3.25
N CYS A 115 2.03 -12.48 -4.10
CA CYS A 115 2.75 -12.55 -5.36
C CYS A 115 4.27 -12.51 -5.14
N GLY A 116 4.72 -11.72 -4.16
CA GLY A 116 6.13 -11.52 -3.82
C GLY A 116 6.85 -10.56 -4.76
N TYR A 117 6.13 -9.70 -5.46
CA TYR A 117 6.67 -8.74 -6.42
C TYR A 117 6.05 -7.37 -6.23
N VAL A 118 6.82 -6.34 -6.56
CA VAL A 118 6.32 -4.97 -6.58
C VAL A 118 6.97 -4.18 -7.71
N LEU A 119 6.16 -3.47 -8.50
CA LEU A 119 6.65 -2.51 -9.49
C LEU A 119 7.01 -1.22 -8.76
N ASP A 120 8.31 -0.87 -8.77
CA ASP A 120 8.82 0.33 -8.10
C ASP A 120 8.13 1.59 -8.63
N HIS A 121 7.63 2.40 -7.70
CA HIS A 121 6.98 3.67 -8.01
C HIS A 121 7.47 4.78 -7.07
N PRO A 122 8.60 5.44 -7.38
CA PRO A 122 9.22 6.46 -6.52
C PRO A 122 8.48 7.79 -6.48
N TYR A 123 7.48 7.97 -7.34
CA TYR A 123 6.84 9.25 -7.55
C TYR A 123 5.65 9.43 -6.60
N SER A 124 5.70 10.49 -5.78
CA SER A 124 4.57 10.92 -4.97
C SER A 124 3.33 11.16 -5.81
N GLN A 125 2.18 10.79 -5.28
CA GLN A 125 0.87 10.97 -5.90
C GLN A 125 0.01 11.95 -5.10
N GLU A 126 -1.26 12.05 -5.46
CA GLU A 126 -2.22 12.90 -4.77
C GLU A 126 -2.50 12.40 -3.35
N PHE A 127 -2.53 11.07 -3.18
CA PHE A 127 -2.61 10.42 -1.87
C PHE A 127 -1.38 9.55 -1.65
N ASN A 128 -0.64 9.81 -0.57
CA ASN A 128 0.57 9.07 -0.23
C ASN A 128 0.35 8.37 1.11
N TYR A 129 0.37 7.05 1.10
CA TYR A 129 0.23 6.21 2.28
C TYR A 129 1.62 5.79 2.74
N THR A 130 1.94 5.99 4.01
CA THR A 130 3.15 5.46 4.64
C THR A 130 2.76 4.39 5.65
N ILE A 131 3.32 3.20 5.49
CA ILE A 131 3.23 2.08 6.42
C ILE A 131 4.62 1.85 6.99
N ASP A 132 4.87 2.29 8.21
CA ASP A 132 6.18 2.20 8.85
C ASP A 132 6.14 1.16 9.97
N PHE A 133 6.69 -0.01 9.67
CA PHE A 133 6.81 -1.13 10.60
C PHE A 133 7.94 -0.93 11.61
N ASP A 134 8.94 -0.07 11.34
CA ASP A 134 10.01 0.22 12.28
C ASP A 134 9.52 1.11 13.43
N HIS A 135 8.55 1.98 13.15
CA HIS A 135 7.98 2.93 14.11
C HIS A 135 6.52 2.65 14.50
N ASP A 136 5.92 1.53 14.03
CA ASP A 136 4.52 1.18 14.28
C ASP A 136 3.55 2.33 13.89
N LEU A 137 3.72 2.86 12.68
CA LEU A 137 3.04 4.06 12.19
C LEU A 137 2.33 3.79 10.86
N PHE A 138 1.10 4.28 10.75
CA PHE A 138 0.37 4.42 9.50
C PHE A 138 0.06 5.91 9.27
N LYS A 139 0.43 6.46 8.12
CA LYS A 139 0.21 7.87 7.78
C LYS A 139 -0.43 8.00 6.39
N ILE A 140 -1.30 8.98 6.23
CA ILE A 140 -1.83 9.39 4.93
C ILE A 140 -1.55 10.88 4.72
N GLU A 141 -0.88 11.19 3.62
CA GLU A 141 -0.57 12.56 3.19
C GLU A 141 -1.36 12.86 1.92
N ALA A 142 -2.32 13.78 2.03
CA ALA A 142 -3.12 14.24 0.91
C ALA A 142 -2.50 15.54 0.37
N LYS A 143 -2.07 15.53 -0.89
CA LYS A 143 -1.52 16.72 -1.54
C LYS A 143 -2.59 17.69 -2.02
N TYR A 144 -3.85 17.25 -2.09
CA TYR A 144 -4.96 18.15 -2.41
C TYR A 144 -5.19 19.10 -1.23
N GLU A 145 -5.26 20.41 -1.52
CA GLU A 145 -5.30 21.54 -0.55
C GLU A 145 -6.44 21.49 0.47
N GLN A 146 -7.28 20.48 0.37
CA GLN A 146 -8.51 20.34 1.10
C GLN A 146 -8.52 19.25 2.15
N LEU A 147 -7.54 18.34 2.30
CA LEU A 147 -7.60 17.29 3.33
C LEU A 147 -6.42 17.36 4.31
N ASN A 148 -6.69 17.17 5.61
CA ASN A 148 -5.64 17.07 6.62
C ASN A 148 -4.82 15.78 6.45
N ASP A 149 -3.54 15.85 6.80
CA ASP A 149 -2.73 14.65 6.97
C ASP A 149 -3.19 13.92 8.23
N ILE A 150 -3.25 12.59 8.18
CA ILE A 150 -3.62 11.76 9.34
C ILE A 150 -2.52 10.76 9.65
N ALA A 151 -2.35 10.45 10.93
CA ALA A 151 -1.37 9.50 11.42
C ALA A 151 -1.95 8.68 12.58
N PHE A 152 -1.73 7.37 12.54
CA PHE A 152 -2.17 6.42 13.55
C PHE A 152 -1.04 5.47 13.90
N LYS A 153 -1.15 4.85 15.07
CA LYS A 153 -0.37 3.65 15.35
C LYS A 153 -0.80 2.56 14.37
N LEU A 154 0.13 1.93 13.65
CA LEU A 154 -0.17 0.93 12.63
C LEU A 154 -0.98 -0.24 13.21
N THR A 155 -0.62 -0.65 14.42
CA THR A 155 -1.28 -1.73 15.17
C THR A 155 -2.61 -1.34 15.82
N ASN A 156 -3.02 -0.07 15.73
CA ASN A 156 -4.26 0.43 16.33
C ASN A 156 -4.87 1.58 15.48
N ILE A 157 -5.20 1.27 14.22
CA ILE A 157 -5.92 2.20 13.34
C ILE A 157 -7.40 2.22 13.75
N PRO A 158 -7.99 3.37 14.13
CA PRO A 158 -9.39 3.47 14.55
C PRO A 158 -10.38 2.98 13.48
N GLU A 159 -11.52 2.41 13.87
CA GLU A 159 -12.56 1.97 12.90
C GLU A 159 -13.12 3.13 12.08
N ASP A 160 -13.23 4.30 12.69
CA ASP A 160 -13.73 5.54 12.10
C ASP A 160 -12.63 6.42 11.49
N TRP A 161 -11.44 5.85 11.21
CA TRP A 161 -10.28 6.62 10.75
C TRP A 161 -10.56 7.51 9.53
N MET A 162 -11.45 7.09 8.61
CA MET A 162 -11.84 7.89 7.44
C MET A 162 -12.58 9.17 7.85
N SER A 163 -13.38 9.13 8.91
CA SER A 163 -14.10 10.30 9.44
C SER A 163 -13.16 11.36 10.03
N GLN A 164 -11.91 10.98 10.33
CA GLN A 164 -10.88 11.89 10.82
C GLN A 164 -10.14 12.63 9.69
N MET A 165 -10.38 12.24 8.42
CA MET A 165 -9.91 13.00 7.26
C MET A 165 -10.84 14.20 7.02
N GLU A 166 -10.61 15.29 7.76
CA GLU A 166 -11.40 16.52 7.63
C GLU A 166 -10.95 17.41 6.47
N TYR A 167 -11.89 18.22 5.98
CA TYR A 167 -11.59 19.26 5.01
C TYR A 167 -10.84 20.44 5.66
N ARG A 168 -9.63 20.77 5.18
CA ARG A 168 -8.78 21.90 5.66
C ARG A 168 -9.52 23.24 5.69
N GLU A 169 -10.45 23.50 4.75
CA GLU A 169 -11.19 24.77 4.65
C GLU A 169 -12.22 25.00 5.77
N VAL A 170 -12.68 23.97 6.48
CA VAL A 170 -13.68 24.11 7.56
C VAL A 170 -13.06 24.75 8.81
N ASN A 171 -11.75 24.60 9.01
CA ASN A 171 -11.05 25.09 10.21
C ASN A 171 -10.61 26.57 10.11
N VAL A 172 -10.62 27.19 8.93
CA VAL A 172 -10.21 28.60 8.74
C VAL A 172 -11.38 29.57 8.89
N ARG A 173 -12.63 29.12 8.73
CA ARG A 173 -13.82 30.00 8.84
C ARG A 173 -14.43 30.08 10.24
N ILE A 174 -13.87 29.36 11.22
CA ILE A 174 -14.36 29.30 12.61
C ILE A 174 -13.38 29.95 13.61
N GLN A 175 -12.27 30.53 13.13
CA GLN A 175 -11.35 31.36 13.94
C GLN A 175 -11.52 32.85 13.59
#